data_AF-A0AA35TFI6-F1
#
_entry.id   AF-A0AA35TFI6-F1
#
_cell.length_a   1.000
_cell.length_b   1.000
_cell.length_c   1.000
_cell.angle_alpha   90.00
_cell.angle_beta   90.00
_cell.angle_gamma   90.00
#
_symmetry.space_group_name_H-M   'P 1'
#
loop_
_entity.id
_entity.type
_entity.pdbx_description
1 polymer ?
#
loop_
_entity_poly.entity_id
_entity_poly.type
_entity_poly.pdbx_seq_one_letter_code
_entity_poly.pdbx_strand_id
1 'polypeptide(L)'
;MSIAAAAGGGELKIPSVSVLPEDGMVADGPPTAVKRRPRPGRKLNGVVRGDTKSLYISPAGISTLDIRTRLRISEAELAIVQREVADLISEKDQLESNARLYEDSWKFAVQECGRIVEQRDDLQRKLLSLENALSTARHQENHKDSKKKKVTKADLDQCKTALETQTRVAETLEHERDQAYDDYQFAQAQLHTLMHQYQQLSNVCSEVARERDKARAEAALLRDEIHQ
;
A
#
# COMPACT_ATOMS: atom_id res chain seq x y z
N MET A 1 47.89 9.84 -23.51
CA MET A 1 46.50 9.36 -23.67
C MET A 1 45.65 10.12 -22.67
N SER A 2 44.91 11.11 -23.16
CA SER A 2 44.08 12.01 -22.35
C SER A 2 42.72 11.39 -22.11
N ILE A 3 42.23 11.44 -20.86
CA ILE A 3 40.83 11.17 -20.54
C ILE A 3 40.26 12.48 -20.01
N ALA A 4 39.32 13.05 -20.78
CA ALA A 4 38.59 14.26 -20.47
C ALA A 4 37.48 13.94 -19.45
N ALA A 5 37.37 14.79 -18.42
CA ALA A 5 36.28 14.77 -17.46
C ALA A 5 35.06 15.50 -18.04
N ALA A 6 33.96 14.79 -18.20
CA ALA A 6 32.64 15.37 -18.51
C ALA A 6 31.91 15.64 -17.20
N ALA A 7 31.79 16.91 -16.84
CA ALA A 7 30.89 17.39 -15.80
C ALA A 7 29.49 17.51 -16.40
N GLY A 8 28.62 16.53 -16.13
CA GLY A 8 27.20 16.59 -16.42
C GLY A 8 26.43 16.79 -15.12
N GLY A 9 26.06 18.04 -14.82
CA GLY A 9 25.09 18.35 -13.78
C GLY A 9 23.69 17.96 -14.26
N GLY A 10 23.24 16.78 -13.88
CA GLY A 10 21.84 16.38 -14.05
C GLY A 10 21.03 16.84 -12.85
N GLU A 11 20.12 17.79 -13.06
CA GLU A 11 19.00 18.03 -12.14
C GLU A 11 18.19 16.74 -12.02
N LEU A 12 18.31 16.05 -10.88
CA LEU A 12 17.46 14.92 -10.53
C LEU A 12 16.11 15.46 -10.05
N LYS A 13 15.17 15.48 -10.99
CA LYS A 13 13.77 15.81 -10.79
C LYS A 13 13.12 14.69 -9.99
N ILE A 14 13.02 14.87 -8.67
CA ILE A 14 12.26 13.98 -7.78
C ILE A 14 10.78 14.02 -8.24
N PRO A 15 10.13 12.88 -8.53
CA PRO A 15 8.71 12.87 -8.80
C PRO A 15 7.96 13.28 -7.53
N SER A 16 7.41 14.49 -7.56
CA SER A 16 6.55 15.03 -6.50
C SER A 16 5.29 14.18 -6.43
N VAL A 17 5.20 13.32 -5.42
CA VAL A 17 4.01 12.52 -5.13
C VAL A 17 2.94 13.50 -4.68
N SER A 18 1.93 13.68 -5.52
CA SER A 18 0.80 14.57 -5.27
C SER A 18 -0.01 14.01 -4.11
N VAL A 19 0.00 14.73 -3.00
CA VAL A 19 -0.94 14.54 -1.88
C VAL A 19 -2.36 14.68 -2.45
N LEU A 20 -3.13 13.60 -2.38
CA LEU A 20 -4.55 13.61 -2.72
C LEU A 20 -5.29 14.54 -1.74
N PRO A 21 -6.21 15.39 -2.22
CA PRO A 21 -7.01 16.21 -1.34
C PRO A 21 -8.05 15.35 -0.62
N GLU A 22 -8.04 15.40 0.71
CA GLU A 22 -9.23 15.11 1.51
C GLU A 22 -10.20 16.28 1.35
N ASP A 23 -11.28 16.08 0.59
CA ASP A 23 -12.42 16.99 0.59
C ASP A 23 -13.69 16.23 0.22
N GLY A 24 -14.74 16.43 1.01
CA GLY A 24 -16.10 16.22 0.53
C GLY A 24 -17.12 15.71 1.53
N MET A 25 -17.32 16.42 2.64
CA MET A 25 -18.61 16.38 3.34
C MET A 25 -19.75 16.65 2.34
N VAL A 26 -20.73 15.74 2.28
CA VAL A 26 -22.07 16.04 1.73
C VAL A 26 -23.11 15.59 2.75
N ALA A 27 -23.65 16.57 3.46
CA ALA A 27 -24.97 16.50 4.04
C ALA A 27 -25.97 17.06 3.01
N ASP A 28 -27.03 16.32 2.69
CA ASP A 28 -28.42 16.81 2.69
C ASP A 28 -29.39 15.87 1.95
N GLY A 29 -30.55 15.63 2.58
CA GLY A 29 -31.82 15.42 1.87
C GLY A 29 -32.52 14.07 2.12
N PRO A 30 -33.75 14.05 2.67
CA PRO A 30 -34.56 12.84 2.72
C PRO A 30 -35.10 12.50 1.31
N PRO A 31 -35.36 11.21 1.00
CA PRO A 31 -35.76 10.81 -0.34
C PRO A 31 -37.16 11.34 -0.66
N THR A 32 -37.24 12.16 -1.70
CA THR A 32 -38.50 12.65 -2.27
C THR A 32 -39.28 11.49 -2.90
N ALA A 33 -40.52 11.33 -2.45
CA ALA A 33 -41.44 10.31 -2.93
C ALA A 33 -41.73 10.47 -4.43
N VAL A 34 -41.26 9.51 -5.22
CA VAL A 34 -41.61 9.38 -6.63
C VAL A 34 -43.09 8.99 -6.74
N LYS A 35 -43.95 9.95 -7.08
CA LYS A 35 -45.35 9.73 -7.50
C LYS A 35 -45.36 8.87 -8.78
N ARG A 36 -45.50 7.55 -8.62
CA ARG A 36 -45.81 6.64 -9.73
C ARG A 36 -47.27 6.84 -10.14
N ARG A 37 -47.48 7.24 -11.40
CA ARG A 37 -48.82 7.29 -12.03
C ARG A 37 -49.43 5.88 -12.07
N PRO A 38 -50.76 5.72 -11.90
CA PRO A 38 -51.41 4.43 -12.06
C PRO A 38 -51.41 4.04 -13.54
N ARG A 39 -50.87 2.86 -13.87
CA ARG A 39 -51.09 2.27 -15.19
C ARG A 39 -52.51 1.68 -15.24
N PRO A 40 -53.30 1.93 -16.29
CA PRO A 40 -54.65 1.43 -16.40
C PRO A 40 -54.68 -0.09 -16.66
N GLY A 41 -55.76 -0.70 -16.18
CA GLY A 41 -55.96 -2.13 -16.01
C GLY A 41 -55.51 -3.03 -17.16
N ARG A 42 -54.67 -4.01 -16.81
CA ARG A 42 -54.79 -5.35 -17.39
C ARG A 42 -55.59 -6.20 -16.42
N LYS A 43 -56.81 -6.54 -16.82
CA LYS A 43 -57.56 -7.65 -16.23
C LYS A 43 -56.75 -8.92 -16.45
N LEU A 44 -55.97 -9.32 -15.45
CA LEU A 44 -55.46 -10.69 -15.36
C LEU A 44 -56.52 -11.51 -14.62
N ASN A 45 -57.63 -11.77 -15.32
CA ASN A 45 -58.39 -13.00 -15.08
C ASN A 45 -57.58 -14.14 -15.70
N GLY A 46 -56.50 -14.50 -15.01
CA GLY A 46 -55.77 -15.72 -15.24
C GLY A 46 -55.73 -16.38 -13.89
N VAL A 47 -56.63 -17.34 -13.68
CA VAL A 47 -56.45 -18.37 -12.66
C VAL A 47 -55.02 -18.86 -12.81
N VAL A 48 -54.13 -18.46 -11.89
CA VAL A 48 -52.88 -19.17 -11.71
C VAL A 48 -53.33 -20.52 -11.18
N ARG A 49 -53.51 -21.48 -12.09
CA ARG A 49 -53.41 -22.89 -11.73
C ARG A 49 -52.05 -22.97 -11.06
N GLY A 50 -52.05 -22.99 -9.74
CA GLY A 50 -50.88 -23.42 -9.00
C GLY A 50 -50.58 -24.79 -9.56
N ASP A 51 -49.45 -24.91 -10.25
CA ASP A 51 -48.82 -26.20 -10.44
C ASP A 51 -48.48 -26.69 -9.04
N THR A 52 -49.45 -27.31 -8.38
CA THR A 52 -49.33 -28.12 -7.16
C THR A 52 -48.56 -29.42 -7.45
N LYS A 53 -47.73 -29.43 -8.49
CA LYS A 53 -46.80 -30.50 -8.79
C LYS A 53 -45.61 -30.36 -7.85
N SER A 54 -45.73 -31.13 -6.76
CA SER A 54 -44.61 -31.66 -5.99
C SER A 54 -43.98 -30.69 -4.99
N LEU A 55 -44.76 -30.32 -3.98
CA LEU A 55 -44.19 -30.17 -2.64
C LEU A 55 -44.02 -31.59 -2.07
N TYR A 56 -42.97 -32.29 -2.49
CA TYR A 56 -42.60 -33.57 -1.87
C TYR A 56 -41.96 -33.27 -0.52
N ILE A 57 -42.53 -33.87 0.53
CA ILE A 57 -42.01 -33.87 1.90
C ILE A 57 -41.55 -35.29 2.15
N SER A 58 -40.25 -35.48 2.37
CA SER A 58 -39.69 -36.80 2.65
C SER A 58 -40.20 -37.36 3.99
N PRO A 59 -40.08 -38.66 4.24
CA PRO A 59 -40.40 -39.26 5.54
C PRO A 59 -39.64 -38.63 6.73
N ALA A 60 -38.50 -37.98 6.47
CA ALA A 60 -37.73 -37.21 7.44
C ALA A 60 -38.25 -35.77 7.66
N GLY A 61 -39.35 -35.39 7.02
CA GLY A 61 -39.98 -34.06 7.15
C GLY A 61 -39.33 -32.97 6.30
N ILE A 62 -38.42 -33.30 5.38
CA ILE A 62 -37.68 -32.31 4.58
C ILE A 62 -38.42 -32.06 3.27
N SER A 63 -38.71 -30.78 3.00
CA SER A 63 -39.40 -30.36 1.79
C SER A 63 -38.43 -30.07 0.64
N THR A 64 -38.78 -30.50 -0.56
CA THR A 64 -38.08 -30.12 -1.80
C THR A 64 -38.01 -28.61 -2.03
N LEU A 65 -38.99 -27.84 -1.53
CA LEU A 65 -38.97 -26.37 -1.57
C LEU A 65 -37.92 -25.79 -0.62
N ASP A 66 -37.76 -26.40 0.55
CA ASP A 66 -36.78 -25.99 1.56
C ASP A 66 -35.35 -26.19 1.06
N ILE A 67 -35.05 -27.37 0.50
CA ILE A 67 -33.72 -27.65 -0.09
C ILE A 67 -33.42 -26.73 -1.28
N ARG A 68 -34.39 -26.46 -2.17
CA ARG A 68 -34.19 -25.50 -3.28
C ARG A 68 -33.91 -24.09 -2.79
N THR A 69 -34.54 -23.69 -1.69
CA THR A 69 -34.32 -22.36 -1.09
C THR A 69 -32.92 -22.29 -0.46
N ARG A 70 -32.53 -23.30 0.32
CA ARG A 70 -31.16 -23.43 0.88
C ARG A 70 -30.08 -23.44 -0.21
N LEU A 71 -30.32 -24.10 -1.33
CA LEU A 71 -29.40 -24.10 -2.48
C LEU A 71 -29.24 -22.69 -3.08
N ARG A 72 -30.33 -21.97 -3.32
CA ARG A 72 -30.25 -20.61 -3.86
C ARG A 72 -29.53 -19.65 -2.92
N ILE A 73 -29.78 -19.78 -1.61
CA ILE A 73 -29.12 -18.96 -0.59
C ILE A 73 -27.62 -19.25 -0.58
N SER A 74 -27.22 -20.51 -0.43
CA SER A 74 -25.78 -20.88 -0.40
C SER A 74 -25.04 -20.57 -1.71
N GLU A 75 -25.70 -20.66 -2.87
CA GLU A 75 -25.11 -20.24 -4.15
C GLU A 75 -24.92 -18.72 -4.24
N ALA A 76 -25.88 -17.94 -3.72
CA ALA A 76 -25.78 -16.48 -3.67
C ALA A 76 -24.70 -16.03 -2.67
N GLU A 77 -24.66 -16.61 -1.47
CA GLU A 77 -23.66 -16.34 -0.44
C GLU A 77 -22.25 -16.67 -0.94
N LEU A 78 -22.07 -17.83 -1.60
CA LEU A 78 -20.78 -18.21 -2.16
C LEU A 78 -20.31 -17.21 -3.22
N ALA A 79 -21.21 -16.73 -4.09
CA ALA A 79 -20.87 -15.73 -5.10
C ALA A 79 -20.44 -14.40 -4.50
N ILE A 80 -21.08 -13.97 -3.40
CA ILE A 80 -20.74 -12.75 -2.67
C ILE A 80 -19.34 -12.90 -2.05
N VAL A 81 -19.11 -13.98 -1.29
CA VAL A 81 -17.85 -14.22 -0.61
C VAL A 81 -16.69 -14.36 -1.61
N GLN A 82 -16.90 -15.05 -2.73
CA GLN A 82 -15.87 -15.16 -3.78
C GLN A 82 -15.47 -13.81 -4.38
N ARG A 83 -16.43 -12.89 -4.53
CA ARG A 83 -16.15 -11.53 -5.00
C ARG A 83 -15.33 -10.75 -3.99
N GLU A 84 -15.71 -10.79 -2.72
CA GLU A 84 -14.95 -10.13 -1.65
C GLU A 84 -13.53 -10.68 -1.53
N VAL A 85 -13.32 -11.99 -1.71
CA VAL A 85 -11.98 -12.60 -1.78
C VAL A 85 -11.17 -12.03 -2.95
N ALA A 86 -11.77 -11.88 -4.13
CA ALA A 86 -11.09 -11.33 -5.29
C ALA A 86 -10.68 -9.86 -5.07
N ASP A 87 -11.55 -9.07 -4.42
CA ASP A 87 -11.26 -7.68 -4.08
C ASP A 87 -10.08 -7.59 -3.08
N LEU A 88 -10.06 -8.44 -2.04
CA LEU A 88 -8.95 -8.52 -1.10
C LEU A 88 -7.63 -8.94 -1.76
N ILE A 89 -7.65 -9.87 -2.73
CA ILE A 89 -6.44 -10.24 -3.48
C ILE A 89 -5.87 -9.04 -4.24
N SER A 90 -6.74 -8.26 -4.89
CA SER A 90 -6.29 -7.05 -5.61
C SER A 90 -5.68 -6.02 -4.66
N GLU A 91 -6.26 -5.84 -3.49
CA GLU A 91 -5.74 -4.91 -2.48
C GLU A 91 -4.41 -5.40 -1.89
N LYS A 92 -4.28 -6.72 -1.64
CA LYS A 92 -3.04 -7.37 -1.24
C LYS A 92 -1.90 -7.06 -2.21
N ASP A 93 -2.13 -7.28 -3.51
CA ASP A 93 -1.11 -7.09 -4.54
C ASP A 93 -0.65 -5.62 -4.60
N GLN A 94 -1.59 -4.68 -4.44
CA GLN A 94 -1.27 -3.26 -4.38
C GLN A 94 -0.44 -2.91 -3.13
N LEU A 95 -0.81 -3.42 -1.95
CA LEU A 95 -0.06 -3.18 -0.71
C LEU A 95 1.33 -3.82 -0.74
N GLU A 96 1.48 -5.01 -1.34
CA GLU A 96 2.80 -5.63 -1.53
C GLU A 96 3.69 -4.78 -2.44
N SER A 97 3.13 -4.21 -3.51
CA SER A 97 3.86 -3.28 -4.37
C SER A 97 4.28 -2.02 -3.60
N ASN A 98 3.38 -1.44 -2.81
CA ASN A 98 3.67 -0.25 -2.01
C ASN A 98 4.75 -0.53 -0.95
N ALA A 99 4.64 -1.65 -0.23
CA ALA A 99 5.62 -2.04 0.78
C ALA A 99 7.03 -2.18 0.17
N ARG A 100 7.15 -2.77 -1.02
CA ARG A 100 8.44 -2.87 -1.73
C ARG A 100 8.99 -1.48 -2.10
N LEU A 101 8.14 -0.58 -2.58
CA LEU A 101 8.56 0.78 -2.91
C LEU A 101 9.10 1.54 -1.68
N TYR A 102 8.40 1.43 -0.54
CA TYR A 102 8.87 2.05 0.70
C TYR A 102 10.15 1.39 1.23
N GLU A 103 10.27 0.07 1.12
CA GLU A 103 11.48 -0.66 1.49
C GLU A 103 12.69 -0.21 0.67
N ASP A 104 12.52 -0.06 -0.65
CA ASP A 104 13.57 0.40 -1.55
C ASP A 104 13.94 1.87 -1.29
N SER A 105 12.94 2.72 -1.04
CA SER A 105 13.15 4.13 -0.66
C SER A 105 13.93 4.23 0.65
N TRP A 106 13.57 3.43 1.66
CA TRP A 106 14.27 3.38 2.93
C TRP A 106 15.72 2.91 2.76
N LYS A 107 15.96 1.83 2.01
CA LYS A 107 17.31 1.33 1.70
C LYS A 107 18.16 2.38 1.00
N PHE A 108 17.58 3.11 0.06
CA PHE A 108 18.25 4.20 -0.64
C PHE A 108 18.64 5.32 0.34
N ALA A 109 17.71 5.78 1.19
CA ALA A 109 17.99 6.81 2.18
C ALA A 109 19.09 6.38 3.17
N VAL A 110 19.08 5.12 3.62
CA VAL A 110 20.16 4.55 4.46
C VAL A 110 21.53 4.63 3.77
N GLN A 111 21.60 4.28 2.48
CA GLN A 111 22.85 4.32 1.72
C GLN A 111 23.37 5.76 1.55
N GLU A 112 22.49 6.71 1.24
CA GLU A 112 22.87 8.12 1.08
C GLU A 112 23.29 8.75 2.41
N CYS A 113 22.63 8.42 3.53
CA CYS A 113 23.11 8.81 4.86
C CYS A 113 24.54 8.32 5.10
N GLY A 114 24.85 7.08 4.72
CA GLY A 114 26.20 6.52 4.80
C GLY A 114 27.23 7.35 4.02
N ARG A 115 26.92 7.70 2.75
CA ARG A 115 27.78 8.55 1.92
C ARG A 115 27.99 9.95 2.52
N ILE A 116 26.95 10.54 3.10
CA ILE A 116 27.03 11.86 3.72
C ILE A 116 27.92 11.84 4.95
N VAL A 117 27.83 10.80 5.78
CA VAL A 117 28.71 10.63 6.94
C VAL A 117 30.19 10.60 6.51
N GLU A 118 30.52 9.84 5.46
CA GLU A 118 31.88 9.80 4.92
C GLU A 118 32.36 11.18 4.44
N GLN A 119 31.52 11.90 3.69
CA GLN A 119 31.86 13.24 3.20
C GLN A 119 32.05 14.25 4.33
N ARG A 120 31.24 14.16 5.39
CA ARG A 120 31.38 15.00 6.58
C ARG A 120 32.71 14.72 7.28
N ASP A 121 33.08 13.45 7.44
CA ASP A 121 34.32 13.06 8.09
C ASP A 121 35.56 13.48 7.27
N ASP A 122 35.48 13.47 5.93
CA ASP A 122 36.48 14.04 5.03
C ASP A 122 36.61 15.57 5.22
N LEU A 123 35.49 16.29 5.27
CA LEU A 123 35.46 17.74 5.49
C LEU A 123 36.01 18.13 6.86
N GLN A 124 35.70 17.36 7.91
CA GLN A 124 36.26 17.55 9.25
C GLN A 124 37.78 17.38 9.27
N ARG A 125 38.30 16.32 8.63
CA ARG A 125 39.75 16.11 8.48
C ARG A 125 40.41 17.25 7.71
N LYS A 126 39.79 17.74 6.64
CA LYS A 126 40.28 18.87 5.86
C LYS A 126 40.29 20.16 6.68
N LEU A 127 39.23 20.43 7.43
CA LEU A 127 39.13 21.60 8.31
C LEU A 127 40.25 21.59 9.36
N LEU A 128 40.46 20.47 10.04
CA LEU A 128 41.55 20.31 11.02
C LEU A 128 42.93 20.55 10.39
N SER A 129 43.16 20.05 9.17
CA SER A 129 44.41 20.28 8.43
C SER A 129 44.62 21.77 8.11
N LEU A 130 43.57 22.47 7.67
CA LEU A 130 43.62 23.90 7.36
C LEU A 130 43.87 24.75 8.62
N GLU A 131 43.24 24.41 9.75
CA GLU A 131 43.46 25.09 11.03
C GLU A 131 44.90 24.91 11.52
N ASN A 132 45.45 23.70 11.45
CA ASN A 132 46.83 23.41 11.80
C ASN A 132 47.82 24.16 10.89
N ALA A 133 47.55 24.22 9.58
CA ALA A 133 48.37 24.95 8.63
C ALA A 133 48.33 26.47 8.87
N LEU A 134 47.18 27.04 9.18
CA LEU A 134 47.02 28.46 9.54
C LEU A 134 47.76 28.81 10.84
N SER A 135 47.64 27.95 11.86
CA SER A 135 48.37 28.10 13.13
C SER A 135 49.89 28.07 12.89
N THR A 136 50.36 27.09 12.11
CA THR A 136 51.79 26.94 11.77
C THR A 136 52.31 28.14 10.97
N ALA A 137 51.53 28.63 10.00
CA ALA A 137 51.89 29.81 9.20
C ALA A 137 52.03 31.08 10.05
N ARG A 138 51.15 31.28 11.04
CA ARG A 138 51.24 32.40 12.01
C ARG A 138 52.51 32.30 12.87
N HIS A 139 52.93 31.09 13.24
CA HIS A 139 54.16 30.90 14.01
C HIS A 139 55.44 30.97 13.16
N GLN A 140 55.35 30.71 11.85
CA GLN A 140 56.49 30.72 10.91
C GLN A 140 56.72 32.06 10.19
N GLU A 141 55.90 33.09 10.42
CA GLU A 141 56.03 34.42 9.81
C GLU A 141 57.37 35.13 10.14
N ASN A 142 58.19 34.54 11.03
CA ASN A 142 59.57 34.94 11.34
C ASN A 142 60.68 34.32 10.45
N HIS A 143 60.39 33.40 9.52
CA HIS A 143 61.41 32.82 8.63
C HIS A 143 61.01 32.88 7.16
N LYS A 144 61.63 33.81 6.43
CA LYS A 144 61.50 34.00 4.97
C LYS A 144 62.29 32.91 4.23
N ASP A 145 61.67 31.78 3.93
CA ASP A 145 61.97 30.98 2.74
C ASP A 145 61.14 29.69 2.77
N SER A 146 60.03 29.65 2.04
CA SER A 146 59.60 28.42 1.35
C SER A 146 58.37 28.66 0.48
N LYS A 147 58.44 28.14 -0.74
CA LYS A 147 57.33 27.99 -1.69
C LYS A 147 56.31 26.97 -1.13
N LYS A 148 55.48 27.37 -0.16
CA LYS A 148 54.32 26.60 0.29
C LYS A 148 53.03 27.33 -0.08
N LYS A 149 52.04 26.56 -0.54
CA LYS A 149 50.69 27.04 -0.88
C LYS A 149 50.13 27.77 0.36
N LYS A 150 49.92 29.09 0.27
CA LYS A 150 49.32 29.87 1.37
C LYS A 150 47.90 29.36 1.58
N VAL A 151 47.66 28.67 2.69
CA VAL A 151 46.30 28.38 3.16
C VAL A 151 45.65 29.72 3.50
N THR A 152 44.53 30.03 2.84
CA THR A 152 43.85 31.30 3.05
C THR A 152 42.75 31.15 4.11
N LYS A 153 42.44 32.25 4.81
CA LYS A 153 41.27 32.32 5.68
C LYS A 153 39.98 31.99 4.91
N ALA A 154 39.92 32.35 3.63
CA ALA A 154 38.81 32.02 2.74
C ALA A 154 38.65 30.50 2.54
N ASP A 155 39.74 29.73 2.41
CA ASP A 155 39.67 28.26 2.30
C ASP A 155 39.10 27.62 3.58
N LEU A 156 39.44 28.17 4.75
CA LEU A 156 38.91 27.72 6.03
C LEU A 156 37.41 28.03 6.14
N ASP A 157 37.01 29.27 5.85
CA ASP A 157 35.61 29.70 5.90
C ASP A 157 34.77 28.91 4.89
N GLN A 158 35.29 28.65 3.69
CA GLN A 158 34.65 27.77 2.71
C GLN A 158 34.49 26.34 3.23
N CYS A 159 35.51 25.76 3.88
CA CYS A 159 35.42 24.43 4.44
C CYS A 159 34.39 24.34 5.59
N LYS A 160 34.26 25.41 6.39
CA LYS A 160 33.25 25.52 7.45
C LYS A 160 31.83 25.57 6.89
N THR A 161 31.60 26.44 5.90
CA THR A 161 30.29 26.52 5.24
C THR A 161 29.90 25.20 4.56
N ALA A 162 30.85 24.52 3.90
CA ALA A 162 30.61 23.21 3.30
C ALA A 162 30.22 22.16 4.36
N LEU A 163 30.89 22.16 5.51
CA LEU A 163 30.56 21.27 6.62
C LEU A 163 29.16 21.54 7.18
N GLU A 164 28.81 22.81 7.40
CA GLU A 164 27.46 23.20 7.86
C GLU A 164 26.37 22.80 6.87
N THR A 165 26.61 22.99 5.56
CA THR A 165 25.66 22.53 4.55
C THR A 165 25.52 21.02 4.57
N GLN A 166 26.63 20.28 4.71
CA GLN A 166 26.56 18.82 4.79
C GLN A 166 25.80 18.34 6.02
N THR A 167 25.98 18.97 7.18
CA THR A 167 25.20 18.64 8.39
C THR A 167 23.70 18.82 8.17
N ARG A 168 23.26 19.90 7.53
CA ARG A 168 21.83 20.12 7.23
C ARG A 168 21.26 19.08 6.26
N VAL A 169 22.03 18.71 5.23
CA VAL A 169 21.61 17.67 4.29
C VAL A 169 21.52 16.33 5.02
N ALA A 170 22.47 16.01 5.91
CA ALA A 170 22.44 14.81 6.74
C ALA A 170 21.16 14.73 7.58
N GLU A 171 20.82 15.81 8.30
CA GLU A 171 19.60 15.89 9.12
C GLU A 171 18.34 15.68 8.28
N THR A 172 18.30 16.23 7.06
CA THR A 172 17.17 16.05 6.14
C THR A 172 17.05 14.61 5.67
N LEU A 173 18.16 13.98 5.27
CA LEU A 173 18.15 12.57 4.84
C LEU A 173 17.85 11.61 5.99
N GLU A 174 18.30 11.91 7.21
CA GLU A 174 17.93 11.13 8.39
C GLU A 174 16.43 11.18 8.64
N HIS A 175 15.83 12.36 8.50
CA HIS A 175 14.38 12.50 8.60
C HIS A 175 13.63 11.75 7.48
N GLU A 176 14.08 11.86 6.22
CA GLU A 176 13.49 11.13 5.09
C GLU A 176 13.63 9.61 5.24
N ARG A 177 14.78 9.13 5.76
CA ARG A 177 15.00 7.72 6.07
C ARG A 177 14.01 7.23 7.11
N ASP A 178 13.83 7.97 8.19
CA ASP A 178 12.94 7.57 9.29
C ASP A 178 11.49 7.59 8.83
N GLN A 179 11.08 8.60 8.06
CA GLN A 179 9.75 8.65 7.44
C GLN A 179 9.51 7.46 6.50
N ALA A 180 10.47 7.12 5.64
CA ALA A 180 10.34 5.99 4.73
C ALA A 180 10.27 4.65 5.49
N TYR A 181 10.96 4.54 6.62
CA TYR A 181 10.88 3.37 7.49
C TYR A 181 9.50 3.24 8.15
N ASP A 182 8.95 4.34 8.66
CA ASP A 182 7.61 4.36 9.25
C ASP A 182 6.53 4.00 8.22
N ASP A 183 6.63 4.56 7.00
CA ASP A 183 5.72 4.23 5.90
C ASP A 183 5.80 2.75 5.50
N TYR A 184 7.02 2.19 5.45
CA TYR A 184 7.25 0.76 5.21
C TYR A 184 6.59 -0.11 6.30
N GLN A 185 6.81 0.22 7.58
CA GLN A 185 6.23 -0.51 8.71
C GLN A 185 4.70 -0.45 8.68
N PHE A 186 4.14 0.72 8.35
CA PHE A 186 2.71 0.90 8.22
C PHE A 186 2.12 0.05 7.08
N ALA A 187 2.73 0.08 5.89
CA ALA A 187 2.31 -0.76 4.77
C ALA A 187 2.39 -2.27 5.11
N GLN A 188 3.45 -2.68 5.83
CA GLN A 188 3.60 -4.07 6.29
C GLN A 188 2.51 -4.49 7.29
N ALA A 189 2.13 -3.59 8.21
CA ALA A 189 1.04 -3.83 9.17
C ALA A 189 -0.33 -3.95 8.48
N GLN A 190 -0.58 -3.09 7.47
CA GLN A 190 -1.79 -3.19 6.65
C GLN A 190 -1.85 -4.51 5.90
N LEU A 191 -0.74 -4.93 5.28
CA LEU A 191 -0.65 -6.21 4.58
C LEU A 191 -0.94 -7.39 5.51
N HIS A 192 -0.37 -7.39 6.72
CA HIS A 192 -0.63 -8.45 7.71
C HIS A 192 -2.11 -8.51 8.12
N THR A 193 -2.74 -7.36 8.34
CA THR A 193 -4.18 -7.27 8.66
C THR A 193 -5.03 -7.83 7.51
N LEU A 194 -4.69 -7.46 6.29
CA LEU A 194 -5.40 -7.92 5.09
C LEU A 194 -5.23 -9.42 4.87
N MET A 195 -4.04 -9.99 5.11
CA MET A 195 -3.81 -11.43 5.08
C MET A 195 -4.70 -12.19 6.08
N HIS A 196 -4.91 -11.62 7.27
CA HIS A 196 -5.82 -12.22 8.25
C HIS A 196 -7.27 -12.18 7.77
N GLN A 197 -7.73 -11.06 7.22
CA GLN A 197 -9.08 -10.92 6.64
C GLN A 197 -9.29 -11.91 5.49
N TYR A 198 -8.33 -12.03 4.59
CA TYR A 198 -8.35 -13.00 3.49
C TYR A 198 -8.49 -14.43 4.02
N GLN A 199 -7.72 -14.80 5.06
CA GLN A 199 -7.80 -16.14 5.63
C GLN A 199 -9.18 -16.42 6.25
N GLN A 200 -9.75 -15.46 6.97
CA GLN A 200 -11.09 -15.58 7.54
C GLN A 200 -12.13 -15.77 6.44
N LEU A 201 -12.07 -14.94 5.40
CA LEU A 201 -13.02 -15.00 4.30
C LEU A 201 -12.87 -16.27 3.45
N SER A 202 -11.64 -16.76 3.27
CA SER A 202 -11.36 -18.05 2.63
C SER A 202 -11.96 -19.23 3.40
N ASN A 203 -11.94 -19.16 4.74
CA ASN A 203 -12.57 -20.18 5.59
C ASN A 203 -14.11 -20.15 5.42
N VAL A 204 -14.72 -18.97 5.47
CA VAL A 204 -16.16 -18.78 5.24
C VAL A 204 -16.56 -19.30 3.85
N CYS A 205 -15.80 -18.96 2.81
CA CYS A 205 -16.02 -19.44 1.45
C CYS A 205 -16.05 -20.98 1.39
N SER A 206 -15.12 -21.62 2.09
CA SER A 206 -15.02 -23.08 2.14
C SER A 206 -16.20 -23.71 2.90
N GLU A 207 -16.69 -23.07 3.96
CA GLU A 207 -17.86 -23.52 4.72
C GLU A 207 -19.14 -23.41 3.90
N VAL A 208 -19.40 -22.26 3.28
CA VAL A 208 -20.57 -22.05 2.40
C VAL A 208 -20.55 -23.03 1.22
N ALA A 209 -19.38 -23.29 0.64
CA ALA A 209 -19.24 -24.30 -0.42
C ALA A 209 -19.62 -25.71 0.06
N ARG A 210 -19.20 -26.11 1.27
CA ARG A 210 -19.59 -27.39 1.87
C ARG A 210 -21.09 -27.46 2.13
N GLU A 211 -21.71 -26.39 2.61
CA GLU A 211 -23.17 -26.35 2.84
C GLU A 211 -23.96 -26.47 1.54
N ARG A 212 -23.52 -25.77 0.49
CA ARG A 212 -24.07 -25.91 -0.87
C ARG A 212 -23.98 -27.35 -1.35
N ASP A 213 -22.82 -27.97 -1.21
CA ASP A 213 -22.60 -29.34 -1.69
C ASP A 213 -23.42 -30.37 -0.91
N LYS A 214 -23.57 -30.17 0.41
CA LYS A 214 -24.50 -30.96 1.25
C LYS A 214 -25.94 -30.80 0.77
N ALA A 215 -26.40 -29.57 0.53
CA ALA A 215 -27.75 -29.31 0.02
C ALA A 215 -27.96 -29.91 -1.39
N ARG A 216 -26.91 -29.95 -2.24
CA ARG A 216 -26.97 -30.62 -3.55
C ARG A 216 -27.11 -32.14 -3.42
N ALA A 217 -26.41 -32.73 -2.47
CA ALA A 217 -26.51 -34.16 -2.17
C ALA A 217 -27.91 -34.51 -1.64
N GLU A 218 -28.44 -33.74 -0.68
CA GLU A 218 -29.82 -33.89 -0.17
C GLU A 218 -30.85 -33.76 -1.31
N ALA A 219 -30.67 -32.78 -2.22
CA ALA A 219 -31.53 -32.61 -3.38
C ALA A 219 -31.46 -33.78 -4.38
N ALA A 220 -30.32 -34.45 -4.49
CA ALA A 220 -30.15 -35.63 -5.34
C ALA A 220 -30.90 -36.83 -4.74
N LEU A 221 -30.70 -37.10 -3.44
CA LEU A 221 -31.40 -38.18 -2.74
C LEU A 221 -32.92 -38.04 -2.82
N LEU A 222 -33.47 -36.84 -2.58
CA LEU A 222 -34.91 -36.63 -2.71
C LEU A 222 -35.43 -36.81 -4.14
N ARG A 223 -34.62 -36.49 -5.16
CA ARG A 223 -35.01 -36.74 -6.55
C ARG A 223 -35.09 -38.24 -6.83
N ASP A 224 -34.12 -39.00 -6.32
CA ASP A 224 -34.11 -40.46 -6.48
C ASP A 224 -35.31 -41.09 -5.74
N GLU A 225 -35.65 -40.63 -4.53
CA GLU A 225 -36.84 -41.07 -3.78
C GLU A 225 -38.16 -40.77 -4.50
N ILE A 226 -38.27 -39.62 -5.18
CA ILE A 226 -39.47 -39.25 -5.95
C ILE A 226 -39.64 -40.11 -7.21
N HIS A 227 -38.54 -40.63 -7.76
CA HIS A 227 -38.52 -41.40 -9.01
C HIS A 227 -38.58 -42.93 -8.81
N GLN A 228 -38.52 -43.42 -7.57
CA GLN A 228 -38.78 -44.81 -7.18
C GLN A 228 -40.27 -45.07 -6.98
#